data_AF-F3CKS1-F1
#
_entry.id   AF-F3CKS1-F1
#
_cell.length_a   1.000
_cell.length_b   1.000
_cell.length_c   1.000
_cell.angle_alpha   90.00
_cell.angle_beta   90.00
_cell.angle_gamma   90.00
#
_symmetry.space_group_name_H-M   'P 1'
#
loop_
_entity.id
_entity.type
_entity.pdbx_description
1 polymer ?
#
loop_
_entity_poly.entity_id
_entity_poly.type
_entity_poly.pdbx_seq_one_letter_code
_entity_poly.pdbx_strand_id
1 'polypeptide(L)'
;MSLAQAFSEPEWALLSGALRLKHAVDRDTRSLPARALLDDEVCEQLLAALGPIIGSPTQAITASLLAKRFSFLSTGACLYAMSVYDKGLILSLDNSVIEYAHDDGLWTSSMSLDDVTPVGYEPGTREAWREVIVGTLFRDLLQPLWETFNRITGISRR
;
A
#
# COMPACT_ATOMS: atom_id res chain seq x y z
N MET A 1 2.84 23.28 -7.81
CA MET A 1 3.35 21.89 -7.88
C MET A 1 4.56 21.95 -8.78
N SER A 2 5.82 21.83 -8.35
CA SER A 2 6.39 21.26 -7.12
C SER A 2 7.81 21.83 -6.93
N LEU A 3 8.20 22.12 -5.68
CA LEU A 3 9.59 21.96 -5.24
C LEU A 3 9.74 20.49 -4.80
N ALA A 4 10.14 19.62 -5.73
CA ALA A 4 10.37 18.22 -5.41
C ALA A 4 11.69 18.10 -4.66
N GLN A 5 11.65 17.65 -3.41
CA GLN A 5 12.86 17.37 -2.64
C GLN A 5 12.85 15.92 -2.20
N ALA A 6 13.76 15.14 -2.80
CA ALA A 6 13.98 13.74 -2.46
C ALA A 6 14.08 13.51 -0.94
N PHE A 7 13.75 12.31 -0.49
CA PHE A 7 14.02 11.92 0.89
C PHE A 7 15.52 12.02 1.17
N SER A 8 15.89 12.59 2.31
CA SER A 8 17.25 12.50 2.80
C SER A 8 17.56 11.06 3.20
N GLU A 9 18.84 10.71 3.29
CA GLU A 9 19.26 9.36 3.68
C GLU A 9 18.67 8.92 5.04
N PRO A 10 18.64 9.74 6.10
CA PRO A 10 18.00 9.35 7.36
C PRO A 10 16.48 9.16 7.25
N GLU A 11 15.79 10.00 6.47
CA GLU A 11 14.35 9.85 6.22
C GLU A 11 14.07 8.52 5.52
N TRP A 12 14.83 8.23 4.45
CA TRP A 12 14.69 6.99 3.69
C TRP A 12 15.02 5.77 4.55
N ALA A 13 16.05 5.82 5.40
CA ALA A 13 16.40 4.72 6.30
C ALA A 13 15.26 4.38 7.28
N LEU A 14 14.56 5.38 7.81
CA LEU A 14 13.39 5.15 8.67
C LEU A 14 12.21 4.59 7.88
N LEU A 15 11.88 5.18 6.73
CA LEU A 15 10.76 4.73 5.89
C LEU A 15 10.98 3.29 5.41
N SER A 16 12.18 2.96 4.94
CA SER A 16 12.50 1.62 4.41
C SER A 16 12.73 0.57 5.49
N GLY A 17 13.21 0.98 6.66
CA GLY A 17 13.38 0.11 7.82
C GLY A 17 12.06 -0.17 8.53
N ALA A 18 11.64 0.76 9.39
CA ALA A 18 10.52 0.55 10.32
C ALA A 18 9.17 0.50 9.61
N LEU A 19 8.99 1.30 8.54
CA LEU A 19 7.74 1.37 7.79
C LEU A 19 7.75 0.53 6.51
N ARG A 20 8.86 -0.18 6.25
CA ARG A 20 8.99 -1.17 5.18
C ARG A 20 8.67 -0.61 3.79
N LEU A 21 8.96 0.67 3.53
CA LEU A 21 8.86 1.26 2.19
C LEU A 21 10.00 0.76 1.29
N LYS A 22 9.72 0.43 0.04
CA LYS A 22 10.73 0.02 -0.94
C LYS A 22 10.41 0.54 -2.33
N HIS A 23 11.43 0.57 -3.18
CA HIS A 23 11.23 0.69 -4.61
C HIS A 23 10.67 -0.62 -5.17
N ALA A 24 9.75 -0.53 -6.12
CA ALA A 24 9.14 -1.70 -6.74
C ALA A 24 10.13 -2.57 -7.51
N VAL A 25 11.30 -2.05 -7.91
CA VAL A 25 12.38 -2.87 -8.50
C VAL A 25 12.95 -3.88 -7.51
N ASP A 26 12.90 -3.59 -6.20
CA ASP A 26 13.41 -4.44 -5.12
C ASP A 26 12.30 -5.27 -4.45
N ARG A 27 11.14 -5.40 -5.12
CA ARG A 27 9.98 -6.10 -4.58
C ARG A 27 10.21 -7.60 -4.48
N ASP A 28 9.51 -8.24 -3.53
CA ASP A 28 9.45 -9.71 -3.49
C ASP A 28 8.73 -10.26 -4.73
N THR A 29 9.14 -11.43 -5.22
CA THR A 29 8.47 -12.15 -6.32
C THR A 29 7.00 -12.49 -6.01
N ARG A 30 6.63 -12.60 -4.74
CA ARG A 30 5.27 -12.78 -4.23
C ARG A 30 4.57 -11.44 -4.15
N SER A 31 4.34 -10.85 -5.32
CA SER A 31 3.75 -9.53 -5.46
C SER A 31 2.96 -9.38 -6.74
N LEU A 32 2.09 -8.37 -6.76
CA LEU A 32 1.32 -7.96 -7.93
C LEU A 32 1.04 -6.45 -7.90
N PRO A 33 0.87 -5.79 -9.06
CA PRO A 33 0.39 -4.42 -9.10
C PRO A 33 -0.97 -4.31 -8.38
N ALA A 34 -1.17 -3.25 -7.59
CA ALA A 34 -2.42 -3.07 -6.84
C ALA A 34 -3.64 -3.02 -7.77
N ARG A 35 -3.51 -2.38 -8.95
CA ARG A 35 -4.54 -2.38 -9.99
C ARG A 35 -4.99 -3.77 -10.42
N ALA A 36 -4.08 -4.75 -10.45
CA ALA A 36 -4.42 -6.10 -10.89
C ALA A 36 -5.45 -6.76 -9.96
N LEU A 37 -5.51 -6.36 -8.68
CA LEU A 37 -6.52 -6.85 -7.74
C LEU A 37 -7.93 -6.28 -7.94
N LEU A 38 -8.14 -5.35 -8.88
CA LEU A 38 -9.49 -4.94 -9.25
C LEU A 38 -10.18 -5.93 -10.18
N ASP A 39 -9.41 -6.85 -10.76
CA ASP A 39 -9.93 -7.98 -11.50
C ASP A 39 -10.34 -9.09 -10.52
N ASP A 40 -11.58 -9.54 -10.65
CA ASP A 40 -12.18 -10.53 -9.75
C ASP A 40 -11.46 -11.88 -9.81
N GLU A 41 -11.08 -12.32 -11.01
CA GLU A 41 -10.42 -13.61 -11.21
C GLU A 41 -9.00 -13.58 -10.62
N VAL A 42 -8.25 -12.50 -10.87
CA VAL A 42 -6.92 -12.29 -10.27
C VAL A 42 -7.01 -12.25 -8.74
N CYS A 43 -8.01 -11.56 -8.20
CA CYS A 43 -8.23 -11.50 -6.75
C CYS A 43 -8.55 -12.87 -6.16
N GLU A 44 -9.46 -13.63 -6.75
CA GLU A 44 -9.81 -14.98 -6.31
C GLU A 44 -8.60 -15.92 -6.33
N GLN A 45 -7.82 -15.89 -7.42
CA GLN A 45 -6.61 -16.69 -7.58
C GLN A 45 -5.57 -16.35 -6.51
N LEU A 46 -5.33 -15.06 -6.25
CA LEU A 46 -4.42 -14.64 -5.20
C LEU A 46 -4.87 -15.17 -3.84
N LEU A 47 -6.14 -14.98 -3.48
CA LEU A 47 -6.67 -15.41 -2.18
C LEU A 47 -6.62 -16.93 -2.01
N ALA A 48 -6.91 -17.69 -3.08
CA ALA A 48 -6.80 -19.14 -3.07
C ALA A 48 -5.34 -19.61 -2.87
N ALA A 49 -4.37 -18.94 -3.50
CA ALA A 49 -2.95 -19.25 -3.34
C ALA A 49 -2.41 -18.84 -1.96
N LEU A 50 -2.83 -17.69 -1.45
CA LEU A 50 -2.34 -17.11 -0.20
C LEU A 50 -2.91 -17.80 1.05
N GLY A 51 -4.17 -18.23 1.01
CA GLY A 51 -4.87 -18.82 2.17
C GLY A 51 -4.08 -19.95 2.85
N PRO A 52 -3.63 -20.99 2.12
CA PRO A 52 -2.79 -22.06 2.68
C PRO A 52 -1.44 -21.57 3.24
N ILE A 53 -0.82 -20.57 2.62
CA ILE A 53 0.49 -20.02 3.03
C ILE A 53 0.40 -19.38 4.41
N ILE A 54 -0.71 -18.67 4.68
CA ILE A 54 -0.93 -17.97 5.95
C ILE A 54 -1.79 -18.77 6.94
N GLY A 55 -2.13 -20.03 6.61
CA GLY A 55 -2.96 -20.90 7.46
C GLY A 55 -4.40 -20.42 7.63
N SER A 56 -4.93 -19.66 6.67
CA SER A 56 -6.29 -19.14 6.73
C SER A 56 -7.33 -20.18 6.30
N PRO A 57 -8.43 -20.38 7.05
CA PRO A 57 -9.41 -21.42 6.76
C PRO A 57 -10.44 -21.02 5.69
N THR A 58 -10.53 -19.74 5.33
CA THR A 58 -11.47 -19.24 4.30
C THR A 58 -10.87 -18.09 3.48
N GLN A 59 -11.39 -17.87 2.26
CA GLN A 59 -11.00 -16.71 1.46
C GLN A 59 -11.35 -15.38 2.14
N ALA A 60 -12.47 -15.31 2.87
CA ALA A 60 -12.84 -14.11 3.62
C ALA A 60 -11.83 -13.77 4.72
N ILE A 61 -11.33 -14.76 5.46
CA ILE A 61 -10.28 -14.52 6.47
C ILE A 61 -8.97 -14.16 5.77
N THR A 62 -8.65 -14.80 4.64
CA THR A 62 -7.45 -14.49 3.83
C THR A 62 -7.47 -13.04 3.38
N ALA A 63 -8.57 -12.59 2.77
CA ALA A 63 -8.76 -11.22 2.31
C ALA A 63 -8.67 -10.23 3.47
N SER A 64 -9.27 -10.54 4.63
CA SER A 64 -9.18 -9.68 5.81
C SER A 64 -7.75 -9.51 6.33
N LEU A 65 -6.96 -10.59 6.35
CA LEU A 65 -5.56 -10.55 6.81
C LEU A 65 -4.68 -9.78 5.83
N LEU A 66 -4.83 -10.03 4.53
CA LEU A 66 -4.14 -9.29 3.48
C LEU A 66 -4.51 -7.79 3.54
N ALA A 67 -5.81 -7.48 3.69
CA ALA A 67 -6.29 -6.10 3.78
C ALA A 67 -5.68 -5.34 4.96
N LYS A 68 -5.65 -5.97 6.14
CA LYS A 68 -5.00 -5.40 7.34
C LYS A 68 -3.51 -5.16 7.12
N ARG A 69 -2.81 -6.13 6.52
CA ARG A 69 -1.38 -6.01 6.25
C ARG A 69 -1.09 -4.87 5.28
N PHE A 70 -1.82 -4.81 4.17
CA PHE A 70 -1.66 -3.77 3.17
C PHE A 70 -2.03 -2.38 3.73
N SER A 71 -3.11 -2.28 4.50
CA SER A 71 -3.50 -1.03 5.20
C SER A 71 -2.39 -0.52 6.11
N PHE A 72 -1.81 -1.41 6.92
CA PHE A 72 -0.71 -1.05 7.82
C PHE A 72 0.49 -0.48 7.06
N LEU A 73 0.89 -1.17 5.98
CA LEU A 73 2.01 -0.78 5.13
C LEU A 73 1.74 0.56 4.39
N SER A 74 0.59 0.69 3.74
CA SER A 74 0.26 1.85 2.92
C SER A 74 0.07 3.10 3.78
N THR A 75 -0.73 3.01 4.85
CA THR A 75 -0.99 4.15 5.74
C THR A 75 0.24 4.54 6.55
N GLY A 76 1.04 3.57 6.99
CA GLY A 76 2.24 3.80 7.78
C GLY A 76 3.25 4.70 7.06
N ALA A 77 3.76 4.25 5.91
CA ALA A 77 4.74 5.01 5.13
C ALA A 77 4.17 6.35 4.62
N CYS A 78 2.95 6.33 4.06
CA CYS A 78 2.34 7.51 3.46
C CYS A 78 2.07 8.62 4.48
N LEU A 79 1.37 8.30 5.58
CA LEU A 79 0.96 9.32 6.55
C LEU A 79 2.13 9.78 7.42
N TYR A 80 3.12 8.92 7.67
CA TYR A 80 4.33 9.30 8.38
C TYR A 80 5.16 10.29 7.55
N ALA A 81 5.43 9.98 6.27
CA ALA A 81 6.18 10.89 5.39
C ALA A 81 5.50 12.26 5.30
N MET A 82 4.17 12.28 5.14
CA MET A 82 3.39 13.50 5.07
C MET A 82 3.42 14.30 6.38
N SER A 83 3.36 13.63 7.54
CA SER A 83 3.19 14.31 8.83
C SER A 83 4.52 14.72 9.47
N VAL A 84 5.54 13.89 9.34
CA VAL A 84 6.84 14.06 10.02
C VAL A 84 7.85 14.76 9.12
N TYR A 85 7.86 14.45 7.83
CA TYR A 85 8.82 15.01 6.86
C TYR A 85 8.22 16.07 5.95
N ASP A 86 6.91 16.31 6.07
CA ASP A 86 6.18 17.26 5.22
C ASP A 86 6.35 16.95 3.71
N LYS A 87 6.45 15.64 3.39
CA LYS A 87 6.71 15.08 2.06
C LYS A 87 5.62 14.08 1.68
N GLY A 88 5.00 14.28 0.53
CA GLY A 88 3.83 13.51 0.12
C GLY A 88 4.25 12.29 -0.68
N LEU A 89 3.75 11.12 -0.32
CA LEU A 89 3.87 9.91 -1.13
C LEU A 89 2.56 9.66 -1.86
N ILE A 90 2.62 9.47 -3.17
CA ILE A 90 1.43 9.19 -3.98
C ILE A 90 1.20 7.69 -4.04
N LEU A 91 0.35 7.17 -3.16
CA LEU A 91 -0.05 5.76 -3.17
C LEU A 91 -1.32 5.60 -3.99
N SER A 92 -1.17 5.30 -5.28
CA SER A 92 -2.27 5.03 -6.21
C SER A 92 -2.25 3.57 -6.66
N LEU A 93 -3.32 3.12 -7.32
CA LEU A 93 -3.39 1.78 -7.94
C LEU A 93 -2.30 1.53 -8.98
N ASP A 94 -1.83 2.58 -9.65
CA ASP A 94 -0.78 2.53 -10.69
C ASP A 94 0.63 2.68 -10.15
N ASN A 95 0.78 3.08 -8.89
CA ASN A 95 2.08 3.28 -8.26
C ASN A 95 2.36 2.29 -7.13
N SER A 96 1.36 1.48 -6.74
CA SER A 96 1.46 0.60 -5.57
C SER A 96 1.52 -0.86 -5.99
N VAL A 97 2.38 -1.61 -5.31
CA VAL A 97 2.49 -3.06 -5.44
C VAL A 97 2.03 -3.72 -4.14
N ILE A 98 1.22 -4.77 -4.26
CA ILE A 98 0.77 -5.60 -3.15
C ILE A 98 1.76 -6.74 -3.01
N GLU A 99 2.62 -6.67 -2.00
CA GLU A 99 3.42 -7.81 -1.58
C GLU A 99 2.64 -8.66 -0.58
N TYR A 100 2.70 -9.97 -0.76
CA TYR A 100 2.07 -10.96 0.12
C TYR A 100 3.06 -12.01 0.61
N ALA A 101 4.35 -11.66 0.59
CA ALA A 101 5.43 -12.47 1.18
C ALA A 101 5.13 -12.79 2.65
N HIS A 102 5.19 -14.09 2.96
CA HIS A 102 4.91 -14.64 4.28
C HIS A 102 5.81 -15.85 4.51
N ASP A 103 6.72 -15.73 5.47
CA ASP A 103 7.80 -16.68 5.73
C ASP A 103 7.73 -17.10 7.20
N ASP A 104 7.83 -18.41 7.47
CA ASP A 104 7.86 -18.97 8.83
C ASP A 104 6.74 -18.46 9.76
N GLY A 105 5.54 -18.25 9.21
CA GLY A 105 4.39 -17.76 9.97
C GLY A 105 4.31 -16.25 10.14
N LEU A 106 5.19 -15.48 9.48
CA LEU A 106 5.29 -14.02 9.62
C LEU A 106 5.15 -13.30 8.28
N TRP A 107 4.44 -12.17 8.29
CA TRP A 107 4.43 -11.24 7.15
C TRP A 107 5.79 -10.58 6.96
N THR A 108 6.45 -10.88 5.85
CA THR A 108 7.73 -10.25 5.45
C THR A 108 7.54 -9.17 4.37
N SER A 109 6.30 -8.98 3.91
CA SER A 109 5.89 -8.04 2.87
C SER A 109 6.22 -6.58 3.20
N SER A 110 6.47 -5.80 2.16
CA SER A 110 6.85 -4.39 2.18
C SER A 110 5.85 -3.53 1.39
N MET A 111 5.83 -2.22 1.63
CA MET A 111 5.12 -1.27 0.77
C MET A 111 6.02 -0.92 -0.41
N SER A 112 5.76 -1.50 -1.57
CA SER A 112 6.59 -1.30 -2.76
C SER A 112 5.93 -0.32 -3.73
N LEU A 113 6.65 0.73 -4.12
CA LEU A 113 6.16 1.76 -5.05
C LEU A 113 7.06 1.89 -6.29
N ASP A 114 6.45 2.09 -7.46
CA ASP A 114 7.19 2.33 -8.71
C ASP A 114 7.92 3.69 -8.67
N ASP A 115 7.23 4.72 -8.19
CA ASP A 115 7.75 6.06 -7.93
C ASP A 115 7.61 6.41 -6.44
N VAL A 116 8.76 6.60 -5.79
CA VAL A 116 8.85 7.03 -4.38
C VAL A 116 9.17 8.53 -4.26
N THR A 117 9.23 9.25 -5.38
CA THR A 117 9.59 10.66 -5.40
C THR A 117 8.55 11.46 -4.62
N PRO A 118 8.95 12.13 -3.53
CA PRO A 118 8.01 12.88 -2.73
C PRO A 118 7.51 14.12 -3.46
N VAL A 119 6.23 14.42 -3.28
CA VAL A 119 5.60 15.65 -3.75
C VAL A 119 5.48 16.66 -2.62
N GLY A 120 6.00 17.87 -2.85
CA GLY A 120 5.83 19.02 -1.97
C GLY A 120 4.59 19.85 -2.34
N TYR A 121 4.47 21.02 -1.71
CA TYR A 121 3.36 21.95 -1.93
C TYR A 121 3.87 23.40 -2.01
N GLU A 122 3.09 24.28 -2.65
CA GLU A 122 3.39 25.71 -2.70
C GLU A 122 3.03 26.38 -1.36
N PRO A 123 3.72 27.46 -0.94
CA PRO A 123 3.37 28.19 0.27
C PRO A 123 1.87 28.53 0.35
N GLY A 124 1.24 28.19 1.48
CA GLY A 124 -0.20 28.41 1.71
C GLY A 124 -1.14 27.35 1.15
N THR A 125 -0.64 26.32 0.43
CA THR A 125 -1.48 25.27 -0.19
C THR A 125 -1.45 23.93 0.54
N ARG A 126 -0.90 23.90 1.77
CA ARG A 126 -0.65 22.67 2.53
C ARG A 126 -1.90 21.82 2.76
N GLU A 127 -3.03 22.42 3.10
CA GLU A 127 -4.25 21.66 3.39
C GLU A 127 -4.82 21.02 2.12
N ALA A 128 -4.80 21.72 0.98
CA ALA A 128 -5.18 21.14 -0.30
C ALA A 128 -4.25 19.99 -0.72
N TRP A 129 -2.94 20.14 -0.50
CA TRP A 129 -1.97 19.07 -0.74
C TRP A 129 -2.24 17.84 0.15
N ARG A 130 -2.51 18.01 1.44
CA ARG A 130 -2.89 16.93 2.35
C ARG A 130 -4.15 16.21 1.88
N GLU A 131 -5.16 16.97 1.47
CA GLU A 131 -6.41 16.40 0.95
C GLU A 131 -6.15 15.54 -0.29
N VAL A 132 -5.24 15.96 -1.18
CA VAL A 132 -4.82 15.14 -2.34
C VAL A 132 -4.11 13.86 -1.89
N ILE A 133 -3.14 13.92 -0.98
CA ILE A 133 -2.42 12.73 -0.50
C ILE A 133 -3.37 11.73 0.17
N VAL A 134 -4.18 12.21 1.12
CA VAL A 134 -5.14 11.39 1.87
C VAL A 134 -6.24 10.87 0.96
N GLY A 135 -6.76 11.71 0.05
CA GLY A 135 -7.74 11.32 -0.95
C GLY A 135 -7.21 10.19 -1.83
N THR A 136 -5.99 10.33 -2.35
CA THR A 136 -5.37 9.32 -3.21
C THR A 136 -5.21 7.99 -2.46
N LEU A 137 -4.73 8.03 -1.21
CA LEU A 137 -4.54 6.83 -0.40
C LEU A 137 -5.87 6.11 -0.11
N PHE A 138 -6.86 6.82 0.43
CA PHE A 138 -8.06 6.16 0.94
C PHE A 138 -9.13 5.96 -0.13
N ARG A 139 -9.43 7.00 -0.91
CA ARG A 139 -10.50 7.00 -1.91
C ARG A 139 -10.07 6.27 -3.19
N ASP A 140 -8.84 6.51 -3.63
CA ASP A 140 -8.43 6.09 -4.98
C ASP A 140 -7.61 4.79 -4.98
N LEU A 141 -7.02 4.40 -3.83
CA LEU A 141 -6.32 3.12 -3.65
C LEU A 141 -7.08 2.13 -2.76
N LEU A 142 -7.29 2.46 -1.48
CA LEU A 142 -7.79 1.46 -0.51
C LEU A 142 -9.27 1.11 -0.74
N GLN A 143 -10.12 2.10 -1.01
CA GLN A 143 -11.54 1.86 -1.22
C GLN A 143 -11.82 0.89 -2.39
N PRO A 144 -11.28 1.08 -3.61
CA PRO A 144 -11.49 0.14 -4.72
C PRO A 144 -11.04 -1.29 -4.41
N LEU A 145 -9.94 -1.45 -3.67
CA LEU A 145 -9.46 -2.76 -3.23
C LEU A 145 -10.44 -3.42 -2.25
N TRP A 146 -10.98 -2.67 -1.29
CA TRP A 146 -11.95 -3.20 -0.32
C TRP A 146 -13.31 -3.47 -0.94
N GLU A 147 -13.71 -2.71 -1.94
CA GLU A 147 -14.88 -3.01 -2.76
C GLU A 147 -14.70 -4.34 -3.49
N THR A 148 -13.51 -4.60 -4.05
CA THR A 148 -13.21 -5.89 -4.70
C THR A 148 -13.22 -7.02 -3.69
N PHE A 149 -12.54 -6.88 -2.55
CA PHE A 149 -12.56 -7.93 -1.51
C PHE A 149 -13.96 -8.19 -0.96
N ASN A 150 -14.78 -7.16 -0.78
CA ASN A 150 -16.18 -7.30 -0.38
C ASN A 150 -16.98 -8.06 -1.45
N ARG A 151 -16.82 -7.73 -2.73
CA ARG A 151 -17.51 -8.41 -3.83
C ARG A 151 -17.16 -9.90 -3.89
N ILE A 152 -15.88 -10.23 -3.74
CA ILE A 152 -15.39 -11.62 -3.83
C ILE A 152 -15.71 -12.45 -2.58
N THR A 153 -15.57 -11.87 -1.39
CA THR A 153 -15.56 -12.65 -0.14
C THR A 153 -16.62 -12.24 0.88
N GLY A 154 -17.32 -11.13 0.65
CA GLY A 154 -18.33 -10.59 1.58
C GLY A 154 -17.75 -9.86 2.79
N ILE A 155 -16.43 -9.68 2.91
CA ILE A 155 -15.84 -8.93 4.04
C ILE A 155 -16.27 -7.47 4.04
N SER A 156 -16.19 -6.81 5.20
CA SER A 156 -16.49 -5.37 5.34
C SER A 156 -15.72 -4.52 4.33
N ARG A 157 -16.39 -3.49 3.79
CA ARG A 157 -15.79 -2.41 2.98
C ARG A 157 -15.08 -1.34 3.84
N ARG A 158 -15.25 -1.43 5.16
CA ARG A 158 -14.70 -0.54 6.18
C ARG A 158 -13.53 -1.22 6.88
#